data_AF-A0A963KWD2-F1
#
_entry.id   AF-A0A963KWD2-F1
#
_cell.length_a   1.000
_cell.length_b   1.000
_cell.length_c   1.000
_cell.angle_alpha   90.00
_cell.angle_beta   90.00
_cell.angle_gamma   90.00
#
_symmetry.space_group_name_H-M   'P 1'
#
loop_
_entity.id
_entity.type
_entity.pdbx_description
1 polymer ?
#
loop_
_entity_poly.entity_id
_entity_poly.type
_entity_poly.pdbx_seq_one_letter_code
_entity_poly.pdbx_strand_id
1 'polypeptide(L)'
;MSGPLGPIFNAMLAAMGPTNETAQFLGEEQRRRLLDSLFDSIHGDVPPDRTVFDTNRIWTSLLAQLVAIAPDVKVICCVRSVAWIMDSLERLQRRNPLQPTKLFATAEERQTVFTRTEALARRDRLVGFAWHALQEAYYGDLSRHLLILEYDILSQRPRDCMQLVYRFLDEPWFEHDFGNIEYSEEQFDATLGTPGLHTVRPVVAPERRQTVLPPELFRKFAKLSFWRDATGSNASRITVETGRSDGSHEAGVQEA
;
A
#
# COMPACT_ATOMS: atom_id res chain seq x y z
N MET A 1 4.21 8.27 3.55
CA MET A 1 3.17 8.87 4.41
C MET A 1 1.84 8.87 3.67
N SER A 2 0.69 8.94 4.37
CA SER A 2 -0.62 9.13 3.73
C SER A 2 -0.94 10.62 3.67
N GLY A 3 -1.21 11.17 2.48
CA GLY A 3 -1.66 12.54 2.28
C GLY A 3 -3.08 12.79 2.79
N PRO A 4 -3.48 14.06 2.96
CA PRO A 4 -4.77 14.45 3.55
C PRO A 4 -5.96 14.25 2.61
N LEU A 5 -5.74 14.17 1.29
CA LEU A 5 -6.81 14.12 0.29
C LEU A 5 -7.73 12.91 0.48
N GLY A 6 -7.19 11.70 0.65
CA GLY A 6 -7.98 10.48 0.86
C GLY A 6 -9.01 10.57 2.00
N PRO A 7 -8.61 10.94 3.23
CA PRO A 7 -9.54 11.14 4.34
C PRO A 7 -10.61 12.20 4.07
N ILE A 8 -10.24 13.34 3.45
CA ILE A 8 -11.17 14.43 3.13
C ILE A 8 -12.18 13.97 2.07
N PHE A 9 -11.70 13.29 1.02
CA PHE A 9 -12.51 12.71 -0.02
C PHE A 9 -13.53 11.72 0.55
N ASN A 10 -13.08 10.81 1.42
CA ASN A 10 -13.96 9.84 2.08
C ASN A 10 -14.99 10.52 3.00
N ALA A 11 -14.60 11.58 3.71
CA ALA A 11 -15.52 12.35 4.54
C ALA A 11 -16.58 13.08 3.69
N MET A 12 -16.19 13.65 2.55
CA MET A 12 -17.14 14.29 1.61
C MET A 12 -18.11 13.26 1.02
N LEU A 13 -17.63 12.08 0.62
CA LEU A 13 -18.48 10.97 0.19
C LEU A 13 -19.52 10.63 1.27
N ALA A 14 -19.09 10.46 2.53
CA ALA A 14 -19.97 10.16 3.65
C ALA A 14 -20.99 11.29 3.89
N ALA A 15 -20.56 12.56 3.79
CA ALA A 15 -21.43 13.73 3.95
C ALA A 15 -22.49 13.85 2.85
N MET A 16 -22.26 13.29 1.66
CA MET A 16 -23.24 13.18 0.59
C MET A 16 -24.09 11.89 0.69
N GLY A 17 -23.87 11.07 1.72
CA GLY A 17 -24.57 9.82 1.97
C GLY A 17 -25.89 9.99 2.75
N PRO A 18 -26.50 8.86 3.18
CA PRO A 18 -27.82 8.85 3.81
C PRO A 18 -27.87 9.49 5.20
N THR A 19 -26.71 9.73 5.84
CA THR A 19 -26.64 10.43 7.13
C THR A 19 -26.89 11.93 7.01
N ASN A 20 -26.99 12.47 5.80
CA ASN A 20 -27.34 13.86 5.52
C ASN A 20 -28.71 13.92 4.82
N GLU A 21 -29.72 14.40 5.53
CA GLU A 21 -31.12 14.47 5.05
C GLU A 21 -31.30 15.33 3.80
N THR A 22 -30.39 16.28 3.57
CA THR A 22 -30.40 17.17 2.40
C THR A 22 -29.58 16.64 1.23
N ALA A 23 -28.82 15.55 1.39
CA ALA A 23 -27.98 15.01 0.33
C ALA A 23 -28.80 14.49 -0.87
N GLN A 24 -30.10 14.19 -0.69
CA GLN A 24 -31.02 13.82 -1.77
C GLN A 24 -31.16 14.91 -2.84
N PHE A 25 -30.87 16.17 -2.51
CA PHE A 25 -30.90 17.29 -3.47
C PHE A 25 -29.64 17.37 -4.33
N LEU A 26 -28.61 16.57 -4.05
CA LEU A 26 -27.40 16.48 -4.87
C LEU A 26 -27.57 15.42 -5.96
N GLY A 27 -27.62 15.86 -7.21
CA GLY A 27 -27.57 14.98 -8.38
C GLY A 27 -26.19 14.33 -8.56
N GLU A 28 -26.13 13.26 -9.36
CA GLU A 28 -24.91 12.50 -9.63
C GLU A 28 -23.76 13.39 -10.14
N GLU A 29 -24.06 14.26 -11.09
CA GLU A 29 -23.07 15.16 -11.68
C GLU A 29 -22.57 16.25 -10.70
N GLN A 30 -23.41 16.69 -9.74
CA GLN A 30 -22.96 17.58 -8.66
C GLN A 30 -22.01 16.86 -7.71
N ARG A 31 -22.32 15.60 -7.36
CA ARG A 31 -21.46 14.75 -6.52
C ARG A 31 -20.11 14.52 -7.18
N ARG A 32 -20.10 14.21 -8.48
CA ARG A 32 -18.88 14.05 -9.29
C ARG A 32 -18.02 15.31 -9.23
N ARG A 33 -18.60 16.49 -9.52
CA ARG A 33 -17.87 17.77 -9.48
C ARG A 33 -17.33 18.13 -8.11
N LEU A 34 -18.07 17.88 -7.03
CA LEU A 34 -17.60 18.15 -5.68
C LEU A 34 -16.34 17.34 -5.35
N LEU A 35 -16.36 16.05 -5.68
CA LEU A 35 -15.23 15.14 -5.46
C LEU A 35 -14.03 15.48 -6.35
N ASP A 36 -14.28 15.76 -7.63
CA ASP A 36 -13.26 16.18 -8.60
C ASP A 36 -12.57 17.48 -8.15
N SER A 37 -13.36 18.48 -7.71
CA SER A 37 -12.83 19.76 -7.24
C SER A 37 -11.90 19.67 -6.02
N LEU A 38 -11.96 18.57 -5.25
CA LEU A 38 -11.02 18.36 -4.14
C LEU A 38 -9.59 18.15 -4.63
N PHE A 39 -9.39 17.48 -5.77
CA PHE A 39 -8.06 17.27 -6.35
C PHE A 39 -7.47 18.61 -6.78
N ASP A 40 -8.24 19.41 -7.54
CA ASP A 40 -7.84 20.76 -7.95
C ASP A 40 -7.60 21.68 -6.75
N SER A 41 -8.41 21.57 -5.69
CA SER A 41 -8.26 22.42 -4.51
C SER A 41 -7.01 22.10 -3.69
N ILE A 42 -6.59 20.84 -3.64
CA ILE A 42 -5.41 20.40 -2.88
C ILE A 42 -4.13 20.51 -3.71
N HIS A 43 -4.21 20.29 -5.02
CA HIS A 43 -3.05 20.25 -5.91
C HIS A 43 -3.00 21.39 -6.92
N GLY A 44 -3.88 22.40 -6.84
CA GLY A 44 -4.03 23.45 -7.85
C GLY A 44 -2.80 24.36 -8.05
N ASP A 45 -1.86 24.37 -7.10
CA ASP A 45 -0.57 25.07 -7.26
C ASP A 45 0.41 24.28 -8.16
N VAL A 46 0.11 23.02 -8.46
CA VAL A 46 0.90 22.19 -9.36
C VAL A 46 0.58 22.58 -10.82
N PRO A 47 1.60 22.87 -11.65
CA PRO A 47 1.38 23.20 -13.05
C PRO A 47 0.63 22.09 -13.81
N PRO A 48 -0.26 22.43 -14.76
CA PRO A 48 -1.06 21.44 -15.50
C PRO A 48 -0.26 20.42 -16.33
N ASP A 49 1.01 20.70 -16.63
CA ASP A 49 1.92 19.83 -17.37
C ASP A 49 2.67 18.84 -16.46
N ARG A 50 2.34 18.79 -15.17
CA ARG A 50 2.98 17.91 -14.19
C ARG A 50 2.05 16.82 -13.72
N THR A 51 2.60 15.62 -13.59
CA THR A 51 1.93 14.47 -12.97
C THR A 51 1.87 14.67 -11.46
N VAL A 52 0.68 14.49 -10.88
CA VAL A 52 0.46 14.51 -9.42
C VAL A 52 0.46 13.08 -8.88
N PHE A 53 1.25 12.85 -7.84
CA PHE A 53 1.18 11.61 -7.05
C PHE A 53 0.57 11.92 -5.69
N ASP A 54 -0.68 11.48 -5.47
CA ASP A 54 -1.23 11.41 -4.11
C ASP A 54 -1.01 10.01 -3.53
N THR A 55 -0.50 9.95 -2.31
CA THR A 55 -0.23 8.69 -1.61
C THR A 55 -1.23 8.52 -0.49
N ASN A 56 -2.14 7.54 -0.58
CA ASN A 56 -2.94 7.13 0.55
C ASN A 56 -3.36 5.65 0.46
N ARG A 57 -3.26 4.93 1.58
CA ARG A 57 -3.68 3.52 1.67
C ARG A 57 -5.19 3.30 1.46
N ILE A 58 -6.02 4.35 1.55
CA ILE A 58 -7.47 4.26 1.34
C ILE A 58 -7.84 4.14 -0.15
N TRP A 59 -6.94 4.51 -1.08
CA TRP A 59 -7.30 4.65 -2.49
C TRP A 59 -7.79 3.36 -3.14
N THR A 60 -7.24 2.20 -2.75
CA THR A 60 -7.73 0.93 -3.28
C THR A 60 -9.16 0.61 -2.85
N SER A 61 -9.57 1.00 -1.64
CA SER A 61 -10.99 0.86 -1.22
C SER A 61 -11.94 1.85 -1.89
N LEU A 62 -11.40 2.89 -2.53
CA LEU A 62 -12.17 3.94 -3.21
C LEU A 62 -11.98 3.90 -4.74
N LEU A 63 -11.47 2.78 -5.27
CA LEU A 63 -11.09 2.69 -6.69
C LEU A 63 -12.28 2.97 -7.62
N ALA A 64 -13.47 2.48 -7.29
CA ALA A 64 -14.67 2.74 -8.10
C ALA A 64 -15.02 4.23 -8.14
N GLN A 65 -14.90 4.92 -7.01
CA GLN A 65 -15.16 6.37 -6.92
C GLN A 65 -14.08 7.16 -7.66
N LEU A 66 -12.81 6.74 -7.60
CA LEU A 66 -11.72 7.33 -8.36
C LEU A 66 -11.95 7.20 -9.87
N VAL A 67 -12.30 6.01 -10.36
CA VAL A 67 -12.57 5.79 -11.80
C VAL A 67 -13.81 6.57 -12.27
N ALA A 68 -14.81 6.77 -11.40
CA ALA A 68 -16.01 7.54 -11.74
C ALA A 68 -15.72 9.04 -11.97
N ILE A 69 -14.74 9.61 -11.28
CA ILE A 69 -14.34 11.02 -11.44
C ILE A 69 -13.20 11.20 -12.44
N ALA A 70 -12.26 10.25 -12.48
CA ALA A 70 -11.07 10.25 -13.31
C ALA A 70 -10.92 8.87 -13.99
N PRO A 71 -11.56 8.66 -15.15
CA PRO A 71 -11.59 7.35 -15.81
C PRO A 71 -10.23 6.76 -16.15
N ASP A 72 -9.20 7.61 -16.35
CA ASP A 72 -7.84 7.20 -16.68
C ASP A 72 -6.91 7.14 -15.46
N VAL A 73 -7.46 7.16 -14.24
CA VAL A 73 -6.68 7.09 -13.00
C VAL A 73 -5.81 5.84 -12.96
N LYS A 74 -4.57 6.01 -12.49
CA LYS A 74 -3.58 4.95 -12.33
C LYS A 74 -3.19 4.85 -10.87
N VAL A 75 -3.21 3.65 -10.31
CA VAL A 75 -2.91 3.42 -8.88
C VAL A 75 -1.73 2.47 -8.75
N ILE A 76 -0.65 2.95 -8.14
CA ILE A 76 0.53 2.14 -7.84
C ILE A 76 0.40 1.57 -6.43
N CYS A 77 0.33 0.25 -6.34
CA CYS A 77 0.22 -0.50 -5.10
C CYS A 77 1.59 -1.06 -4.72
N CYS A 78 2.32 -0.32 -3.89
CA CYS A 78 3.59 -0.78 -3.32
C CYS A 78 3.33 -1.88 -2.28
N VAL A 79 3.76 -3.10 -2.57
CA VAL A 79 3.52 -4.28 -1.71
C VAL A 79 4.82 -4.87 -1.19
N ARG A 80 4.74 -5.52 -0.03
CA ARG A 80 5.82 -6.29 0.57
C ARG A 80 5.21 -7.46 1.34
N SER A 81 5.96 -8.55 1.50
CA SER A 81 5.56 -9.65 2.38
C SER A 81 5.03 -9.12 3.72
N VAL A 82 3.82 -9.50 4.09
CA VAL A 82 3.17 -9.03 5.31
C VAL A 82 3.99 -9.41 6.56
N ALA A 83 4.70 -10.54 6.52
CA ALA A 83 5.63 -10.92 7.59
C ALA A 83 6.75 -9.90 7.79
N TRP A 84 7.33 -9.38 6.71
CA TRP A 84 8.37 -8.35 6.79
C TRP A 84 7.83 -6.97 7.18
N ILE A 85 6.58 -6.65 6.82
CA ILE A 85 5.88 -5.45 7.32
C ILE A 85 5.71 -5.54 8.84
N MET A 86 5.19 -6.66 9.35
CA MET A 86 5.02 -6.88 10.78
C MET A 86 6.36 -6.86 11.54
N ASP A 87 7.40 -7.47 10.98
CA ASP A 87 8.77 -7.42 11.53
C ASP A 87 9.30 -5.98 11.61
N SER A 88 9.03 -5.15 10.59
CA SER A 88 9.42 -3.75 10.58
C SER A 88 8.74 -2.93 11.68
N LEU A 89 7.43 -3.11 11.86
CA LEU A 89 6.65 -2.44 12.90
C LEU A 89 7.06 -2.90 14.30
N GLU A 90 7.34 -4.20 14.48
CA GLU A 90 7.81 -4.73 15.77
C GLU A 90 9.22 -4.22 16.12
N ARG A 91 10.14 -4.10 15.16
CA ARG A 91 11.45 -3.46 15.41
C ARG A 91 11.30 -2.00 15.83
N LEU A 92 10.41 -1.28 15.18
CA LEU A 92 10.11 0.11 15.54
C LEU A 92 9.59 0.21 16.97
N GLN A 93 8.70 -0.69 17.38
CA GLN A 93 8.24 -0.78 18.78
C GLN A 93 9.41 -1.05 19.74
N ARG A 94 10.31 -1.98 19.39
CA ARG A 94 11.47 -2.33 20.23
C ARG A 94 12.52 -1.23 20.32
N ARG A 95 12.66 -0.40 19.27
CA ARG A 95 13.56 0.77 19.27
C ARG A 95 13.06 1.89 20.18
N ASN A 96 11.74 1.94 20.42
CA ASN A 96 11.08 2.98 21.20
C ASN A 96 10.37 2.42 22.45
N PRO A 97 11.08 1.69 23.34
CA PRO A 97 10.44 0.93 24.42
C PRO A 97 9.75 1.80 25.48
N LEU A 98 10.16 3.08 25.60
CA LEU A 98 9.64 4.03 26.58
C LEU A 98 8.56 4.96 26.02
N GLN A 99 8.20 4.82 24.73
CA GLN A 99 7.23 5.68 24.08
C GLN A 99 6.00 4.88 23.64
N PRO A 100 4.83 5.12 24.25
CA PRO A 100 3.58 4.56 23.77
C PRO A 100 3.25 5.10 22.38
N THR A 101 2.93 4.20 21.45
CA THR A 101 2.53 4.53 20.08
C THR A 101 1.01 4.52 19.91
N LYS A 102 0.49 5.36 19.00
CA LYS A 102 -0.91 5.35 18.54
C LYS A 102 -1.26 4.16 17.65
N LEU A 103 -0.29 3.32 17.27
CA LEU A 103 -0.54 2.10 16.49
C LEU A 103 -1.42 1.09 17.24
N PHE A 104 -1.44 1.14 18.58
CA PHE A 104 -2.22 0.26 19.44
C PHE A 104 -3.17 1.09 20.30
N ALA A 105 -4.47 0.80 20.21
CA ALA A 105 -5.52 1.53 20.90
C ALA A 105 -5.58 1.18 22.40
N THR A 106 -5.37 -0.08 22.78
CA THR A 106 -5.56 -0.55 24.16
C THR A 106 -4.27 -1.08 24.79
N ALA A 107 -4.25 -1.19 26.12
CA ALA A 107 -3.12 -1.78 26.84
C ALA A 107 -2.93 -3.26 26.48
N GLU A 108 -4.04 -3.97 26.25
CA GLU A 108 -4.05 -5.37 25.81
C GLU A 108 -3.35 -5.56 24.48
N GLU A 109 -3.63 -4.71 23.49
CA GLU A 109 -2.97 -4.76 22.18
C GLU A 109 -1.44 -4.62 22.30
N ARG A 110 -0.93 -3.93 23.32
CA ARG A 110 0.50 -3.63 23.48
C ARG A 110 1.33 -4.70 24.18
N GLN A 111 0.70 -5.69 24.83
CA GLN A 111 1.37 -6.58 25.79
C GLN A 111 2.51 -7.41 25.19
N THR A 112 2.26 -8.13 24.10
CA THR A 112 3.22 -9.06 23.50
C THR A 112 3.33 -8.84 22.00
N VAL A 113 4.35 -9.44 21.37
CA VAL A 113 4.45 -9.43 19.90
C VAL A 113 3.22 -10.07 19.25
N PHE A 114 2.57 -11.02 19.92
CA PHE A 114 1.35 -11.68 19.45
C PHE A 114 0.17 -10.71 19.42
N THR A 115 -0.12 -10.07 20.55
CA THR A 115 -1.24 -9.11 20.64
C THR A 115 -1.02 -7.91 19.71
N ARG A 116 0.22 -7.43 19.58
CA ARG A 116 0.56 -6.32 18.68
C ARG A 116 0.36 -6.68 17.21
N THR A 117 0.90 -7.82 16.77
CA THR A 117 0.78 -8.23 15.37
C THR A 117 -0.65 -8.63 15.01
N GLU A 118 -1.40 -9.22 15.94
CA GLU A 118 -2.84 -9.48 15.78
C GLU A 118 -3.63 -8.18 15.66
N ALA A 119 -3.39 -7.22 16.56
CA ALA A 119 -4.04 -5.91 16.51
C ALA A 119 -3.79 -5.22 15.17
N LEU A 120 -2.55 -5.18 14.68
CA LEU A 120 -2.21 -4.56 13.39
C LEU A 120 -2.87 -5.27 12.19
N ALA A 121 -3.07 -6.59 12.28
CA ALA A 121 -3.65 -7.42 11.23
C ALA A 121 -5.18 -7.38 11.16
N ARG A 122 -5.86 -6.84 12.18
CA ARG A 122 -7.32 -6.71 12.16
C ARG A 122 -7.78 -5.86 10.97
N ARG A 123 -8.95 -6.18 10.42
CA ARG A 123 -9.53 -5.58 9.20
C ARG A 123 -9.70 -4.06 9.23
N ASP A 124 -9.80 -3.48 10.41
CA ASP A 124 -10.01 -2.05 10.69
C ASP A 124 -8.72 -1.35 11.13
N ARG A 125 -7.57 -2.04 11.07
CA ARG A 125 -6.28 -1.57 11.61
C ARG A 125 -5.24 -1.44 10.50
N LEU A 126 -4.10 -0.84 10.84
CA LEU A 126 -3.11 -0.32 9.88
C LEU A 126 -2.79 -1.26 8.72
N VAL A 127 -2.49 -2.53 9.01
CA VAL A 127 -2.09 -3.51 7.99
C VAL A 127 -3.30 -4.22 7.42
N GLY A 128 -4.21 -4.68 8.27
CA GLY A 128 -5.38 -5.44 7.83
C GLY A 128 -6.30 -4.64 6.90
N PHE A 129 -6.57 -3.36 7.21
CA PHE A 129 -7.38 -2.50 6.34
C PHE A 129 -6.76 -2.35 4.95
N ALA A 130 -5.48 -1.95 4.88
CA ALA A 130 -4.80 -1.74 3.61
C ALA A 130 -4.71 -3.05 2.80
N TRP A 131 -4.51 -4.19 3.48
CA TRP A 131 -4.47 -5.50 2.84
C TRP A 131 -5.82 -5.89 2.23
N HIS A 132 -6.92 -5.76 2.98
CA HIS A 132 -8.27 -6.07 2.48
C HIS A 132 -8.71 -5.10 1.38
N ALA A 133 -8.44 -3.81 1.53
CA ALA A 133 -8.75 -2.80 0.52
C ALA A 133 -8.01 -3.09 -0.80
N LEU A 134 -6.74 -3.51 -0.74
CA LEU A 134 -6.01 -3.94 -1.92
C LEU A 134 -6.58 -5.23 -2.50
N GLN A 135 -6.97 -6.19 -1.66
CA GLN A 135 -7.54 -7.46 -2.09
C GLN A 135 -8.83 -7.25 -2.90
N GLU A 136 -9.73 -6.39 -2.42
CA GLU A 136 -10.95 -5.99 -3.13
C GLU A 136 -10.63 -5.37 -4.50
N ALA A 137 -9.73 -4.38 -4.52
CA ALA A 137 -9.34 -3.71 -5.76
C ALA A 137 -8.67 -4.67 -6.77
N TYR A 138 -7.85 -5.60 -6.28
CA TYR A 138 -7.07 -6.52 -7.11
C TYR A 138 -7.93 -7.57 -7.79
N TYR A 139 -8.93 -8.13 -7.10
CA TYR A 139 -9.85 -9.13 -7.66
C TYR A 139 -11.11 -8.50 -8.29
N GLY A 140 -11.24 -7.17 -8.23
CA GLY A 140 -12.35 -6.44 -8.84
C GLY A 140 -12.18 -6.17 -10.32
N ASP A 141 -13.28 -5.79 -10.97
CA ASP A 141 -13.35 -5.52 -12.42
C ASP A 141 -12.51 -4.31 -12.86
N LEU A 142 -12.16 -3.45 -11.90
CA LEU A 142 -11.33 -2.25 -12.12
C LEU A 142 -9.83 -2.51 -11.92
N SER A 143 -9.41 -3.76 -11.71
CA SER A 143 -8.01 -4.12 -11.44
C SER A 143 -7.02 -3.67 -12.53
N ARG A 144 -7.48 -3.42 -13.76
CA ARG A 144 -6.66 -2.85 -14.85
C ARG A 144 -6.04 -1.48 -14.52
N HIS A 145 -6.61 -0.73 -13.58
CA HIS A 145 -6.09 0.57 -13.12
C HIS A 145 -4.91 0.42 -12.16
N LEU A 146 -4.58 -0.81 -11.74
CA LEU A 146 -3.57 -1.08 -10.72
C LEU A 146 -2.24 -1.50 -11.34
N LEU A 147 -1.16 -0.99 -10.75
CA LEU A 147 0.19 -1.53 -10.85
C LEU A 147 0.63 -2.06 -9.49
N ILE A 148 0.82 -3.38 -9.37
CA ILE A 148 1.46 -3.97 -8.20
C ILE A 148 2.97 -3.82 -8.33
N LEU A 149 3.60 -3.12 -7.39
CA LEU A 149 5.05 -2.94 -7.33
C LEU A 149 5.60 -3.59 -6.06
N GLU A 150 6.27 -4.74 -6.21
CA GLU A 150 6.79 -5.47 -5.06
C GLU A 150 8.15 -4.93 -4.59
N TYR A 151 8.26 -4.65 -3.30
CA TYR A 151 9.45 -4.13 -2.65
C TYR A 151 10.70 -4.99 -2.92
N ASP A 152 10.56 -6.32 -2.88
CA ASP A 152 11.69 -7.22 -3.00
C ASP A 152 12.37 -7.07 -4.37
N ILE A 153 11.60 -7.01 -5.47
CA ILE A 153 12.15 -6.84 -6.83
C ILE A 153 12.59 -5.39 -7.08
N LEU A 154 11.85 -4.40 -6.57
CA LEU A 154 12.24 -2.99 -6.64
C LEU A 154 13.61 -2.75 -5.98
N SER A 155 13.84 -3.35 -4.81
CA SER A 155 15.12 -3.22 -4.10
C SER A 155 16.28 -3.90 -4.80
N GLN A 156 16.03 -4.93 -5.61
CA GLN A 156 17.05 -5.69 -6.34
C GLN A 156 17.36 -5.09 -7.71
N ARG A 157 16.33 -4.58 -8.41
CA ARG A 157 16.41 -4.07 -9.77
C ARG A 157 15.68 -2.73 -9.90
N PRO A 158 16.13 -1.68 -9.18
CA PRO A 158 15.37 -0.44 -9.06
C PRO A 158 15.19 0.29 -10.39
N ARG A 159 16.24 0.35 -11.23
CA ARG A 159 16.17 0.96 -12.56
C ARG A 159 15.11 0.28 -13.44
N ASP A 160 15.17 -1.04 -13.54
CA ASP A 160 14.26 -1.82 -14.40
C ASP A 160 12.81 -1.70 -13.91
N CYS A 161 12.59 -1.78 -12.60
CA CYS A 161 11.25 -1.62 -12.02
C CYS A 161 10.71 -0.21 -12.29
N MET A 162 11.51 0.84 -12.08
CA MET A 162 11.08 2.21 -12.35
C MET A 162 10.81 2.42 -13.83
N GLN A 163 11.59 1.89 -14.76
CA GLN A 163 11.29 1.99 -16.20
C GLN A 163 9.91 1.40 -16.55
N LEU A 164 9.50 0.32 -15.88
CA LEU A 164 8.16 -0.25 -16.03
C LEU A 164 7.08 0.63 -15.37
N VAL A 165 7.38 1.28 -14.25
CA VAL A 165 6.49 2.28 -13.64
C VAL A 165 6.25 3.44 -14.61
N TYR A 166 7.30 4.01 -15.21
CA TYR A 166 7.18 5.10 -16.20
C TYR A 166 6.33 4.68 -17.41
N ARG A 167 6.54 3.46 -17.91
CA ARG A 167 5.71 2.90 -18.98
C ARG A 167 4.25 2.76 -18.56
N PHE A 168 3.99 2.27 -17.35
CA PHE A 168 2.62 2.16 -16.85
C PHE A 168 1.96 3.54 -16.73
N LEU A 169 2.72 4.56 -16.31
CA LEU A 169 2.23 5.92 -16.16
C LEU A 169 2.09 6.68 -17.49
N ASP A 170 2.68 6.18 -18.58
CA ASP A 170 2.82 6.89 -19.86
C ASP A 170 3.62 8.21 -19.74
N GLU A 171 4.63 8.22 -18.85
CA GLU A 171 5.47 9.38 -18.57
C GLU A 171 6.90 9.22 -19.14
N PRO A 172 7.59 10.31 -19.51
CA PRO A 172 8.95 10.25 -20.02
C PRO A 172 9.95 9.90 -18.91
N TRP A 173 10.94 9.06 -19.22
CA TRP A 173 11.96 8.65 -18.26
C TRP A 173 12.71 9.83 -17.65
N PHE A 174 12.76 9.87 -16.32
CA PHE A 174 13.65 10.73 -15.55
C PHE A 174 14.80 9.89 -14.99
N GLU A 175 16.04 10.41 -15.09
CA GLU A 175 17.19 9.69 -14.58
C GLU A 175 17.24 9.75 -13.05
N HIS A 176 17.00 8.62 -12.41
CA HIS A 176 17.01 8.50 -10.95
C HIS A 176 18.40 8.14 -10.40
N ASP A 177 18.76 8.76 -9.28
CA ASP A 177 19.87 8.32 -8.44
C ASP A 177 19.37 7.39 -7.32
N PHE A 178 19.51 6.08 -7.52
CA PHE A 178 19.13 5.06 -6.53
C PHE A 178 20.14 4.90 -5.39
N GLY A 179 21.29 5.56 -5.47
CA GLY A 179 22.34 5.55 -4.44
C GLY A 179 22.25 6.73 -3.48
N ASN A 180 21.42 7.73 -3.79
CA ASN A 180 21.29 8.95 -2.99
C ASN A 180 19.83 9.39 -2.84
N ILE A 181 19.11 8.72 -1.94
CA ILE A 181 17.73 9.05 -1.58
C ILE A 181 17.70 9.71 -0.20
N GLU A 182 17.07 10.87 -0.13
CA GLU A 182 16.81 11.56 1.14
C GLU A 182 15.30 11.68 1.36
N TYR A 183 14.81 11.07 2.44
CA TYR A 183 13.42 11.20 2.85
C TYR A 183 13.25 10.90 4.35
N SER A 184 12.55 11.80 5.05
CA SER A 184 12.17 11.65 6.46
C SER A 184 10.94 12.49 6.77
N GLU A 185 10.06 12.00 7.65
CA GLU A 185 8.83 12.70 8.09
C GLU A 185 8.75 12.74 9.62
N GLU A 186 9.75 13.37 10.25
CA GLU A 186 9.93 13.31 11.70
C GLU A 186 8.73 13.85 12.49
N GLN A 187 8.10 14.92 12.00
CA GLN A 187 6.94 15.53 12.67
C GLN A 187 5.71 14.61 12.67
N PHE A 188 5.47 13.93 11.56
CA PHE A 188 4.38 12.97 11.44
C PHE A 188 4.63 11.76 12.36
N ASP A 189 5.86 11.27 12.37
CA ASP A 189 6.31 10.16 13.21
C ASP A 189 6.16 10.46 14.71
N ALA A 190 6.56 11.66 15.13
CA ALA A 190 6.40 12.12 16.49
C ALA A 190 4.92 12.15 16.91
N THR A 191 4.04 12.61 16.01
CA THR A 191 2.59 12.67 16.27
C THR A 191 1.97 11.29 16.49
N LEU A 192 2.54 10.24 15.90
CA LEU A 192 2.11 8.85 16.08
C LEU A 192 2.82 8.12 17.24
N GLY A 193 3.81 8.75 17.87
CA GLY A 193 4.67 8.09 18.86
C GLY A 193 5.53 6.99 18.21
N THR A 194 5.95 7.20 16.97
CA THR A 194 6.70 6.23 16.16
C THR A 194 7.93 6.85 15.50
N PRO A 195 8.87 7.45 16.27
CA PRO A 195 10.04 8.10 15.69
C PRO A 195 10.86 7.12 14.84
N GLY A 196 11.20 7.55 13.63
CA GLY A 196 11.96 6.77 12.66
C GLY A 196 11.14 5.74 11.88
N LEU A 197 9.81 5.90 11.81
CA LEU A 197 8.92 5.08 10.98
C LEU A 197 9.11 5.40 9.49
N HIS A 198 9.30 6.68 9.15
CA HIS A 198 9.47 7.15 7.79
C HIS A 198 10.93 7.51 7.43
N THR A 199 11.91 7.09 8.21
CA THR A 199 13.33 7.24 7.85
C THR A 199 13.71 6.23 6.77
N VAL A 200 14.10 6.72 5.60
CA VAL A 200 14.55 5.90 4.47
C VAL A 200 16.07 5.83 4.44
N ARG A 201 16.62 4.74 3.87
CA ARG A 201 18.06 4.60 3.66
C ARG A 201 18.48 5.32 2.38
N PRO A 202 19.72 5.83 2.31
CA PRO A 202 20.19 6.55 1.12
C PRO A 202 20.26 5.68 -0.14
N VAL A 203 20.46 4.38 0.02
CA VAL A 203 20.63 3.45 -1.10
C VAL A 203 19.44 2.50 -1.20
N VAL A 204 18.86 2.40 -2.40
CA VAL A 204 17.87 1.36 -2.74
C VAL A 204 18.61 0.04 -2.93
N ALA A 205 18.59 -0.78 -1.88
CA ALA A 205 19.19 -2.10 -1.90
C ALA A 205 18.39 -3.08 -1.03
N PRO A 206 18.49 -4.39 -1.29
CA PRO A 206 17.84 -5.39 -0.46
C PRO A 206 18.44 -5.38 0.95
N GLU A 207 17.59 -5.41 1.96
CA GLU A 207 18.02 -5.55 3.34
C GLU A 207 17.96 -7.03 3.78
N ARG A 208 19.12 -7.65 3.96
CA ARG A 208 19.22 -8.96 4.61
C ARG A 208 19.22 -8.77 6.13
N ARG A 209 18.20 -9.30 6.80
CA ARG A 209 18.09 -9.26 8.27
C ARG A 209 17.45 -10.53 8.82
N GLN A 210 17.79 -10.90 10.05
CA GLN A 210 17.11 -11.96 10.78
C GLN A 210 15.85 -11.40 11.43
N THR A 211 14.69 -12.02 11.21
CA THR A 211 13.39 -11.59 11.78
C THR A 211 13.43 -11.52 13.32
N VAL A 212 12.75 -10.52 13.90
CA VAL A 212 12.48 -10.44 15.35
C VAL A 212 11.14 -11.08 15.73
N LEU A 213 10.33 -11.47 14.75
CA LEU A 213 9.08 -12.18 14.97
C LEU A 213 9.34 -13.66 15.30
N PRO A 214 8.57 -14.23 16.23
CA PRO A 214 8.46 -15.69 16.40
C PRO A 214 8.21 -16.43 15.07
N PRO A 215 8.78 -17.63 14.88
CA PRO A 215 8.66 -18.38 13.62
C PRO A 215 7.21 -18.60 13.16
N GLU A 216 6.29 -18.85 14.09
CA GLU A 216 4.88 -19.07 13.77
C GLU A 216 4.20 -17.82 13.21
N LEU A 217 4.44 -16.63 13.79
CA LEU A 217 3.90 -15.37 13.31
C LEU A 217 4.47 -15.04 11.92
N PHE A 218 5.78 -15.24 11.74
CA PHE A 218 6.40 -15.00 10.44
C PHE A 218 5.80 -15.90 9.36
N ARG A 219 5.68 -17.22 9.61
CA ARG A 219 5.06 -18.17 8.67
C ARG A 219 3.59 -17.84 8.40
N LYS A 220 2.83 -17.41 9.42
CA LYS A 220 1.43 -17.00 9.27
C LYS A 220 1.29 -15.86 8.27
N PHE A 221 2.04 -14.77 8.46
CA PHE A 221 1.93 -13.58 7.63
C PHE A 221 2.62 -13.70 6.26
N ALA A 222 3.61 -14.59 6.10
CA ALA A 222 4.29 -14.79 4.82
C ALA A 222 3.34 -15.29 3.71
N LYS A 223 2.28 -16.01 4.09
CA LYS A 223 1.26 -16.56 3.18
C LYS A 223 0.30 -15.53 2.59
N LEU A 224 0.34 -14.27 3.06
CA LEU A 224 -0.64 -13.24 2.67
C LEU A 224 -0.24 -12.44 1.41
N SER A 225 0.76 -12.92 0.66
CA SER A 225 1.28 -12.24 -0.55
C SER A 225 0.49 -12.65 -1.80
N PHE A 226 -0.84 -12.49 -1.78
CA PHE A 226 -1.76 -13.00 -2.81
C PHE A 226 -1.46 -12.46 -4.22
N TRP A 227 -0.90 -11.25 -4.32
CA TRP A 227 -0.56 -10.58 -5.58
C TRP A 227 0.49 -11.31 -6.44
N ARG A 228 1.19 -12.31 -5.88
CA ARG A 228 2.12 -13.15 -6.65
C ARG A 228 1.36 -14.09 -7.59
N ASP A 229 0.14 -14.49 -7.24
CA ASP A 229 -0.77 -15.22 -8.12
C ASP A 229 -1.48 -14.25 -9.08
N ALA A 230 -1.39 -14.53 -10.38
CA ALA A 230 -2.03 -13.72 -11.43
C ALA A 230 -3.53 -13.98 -11.56
N THR A 231 -4.00 -15.10 -11.01
CA THR A 231 -5.32 -15.63 -11.25
C THR A 231 -6.39 -14.65 -10.75
N GLY A 232 -7.36 -14.32 -11.60
CA GLY A 232 -8.50 -13.48 -11.23
C GLY A 232 -8.21 -11.98 -11.14
N SER A 233 -7.12 -11.48 -11.73
CA SER A 233 -6.82 -10.04 -11.76
C SER A 233 -6.31 -9.59 -13.14
N ASN A 234 -6.72 -8.39 -13.56
CA ASN A 234 -6.19 -7.69 -14.74
C ASN A 234 -5.13 -6.65 -14.37
N ALA A 235 -4.65 -6.63 -13.12
CA ALA A 235 -3.62 -5.69 -12.68
C ALA A 235 -2.30 -5.90 -13.40
N SER A 236 -1.61 -4.80 -13.70
CA SER A 236 -0.20 -4.83 -14.09
C SER A 236 0.64 -5.21 -12.85
N ARG A 237 1.69 -6.02 -13.02
CA ARG A 237 2.46 -6.55 -11.89
C ARG A 237 3.96 -6.53 -12.18
N ILE A 238 4.72 -5.99 -11.24
CA ILE A 238 6.17 -6.06 -11.13
C ILE A 238 6.45 -6.80 -9.82
N THR A 239 6.37 -8.13 -9.87
CA THR A 239 6.45 -9.01 -8.71
C THR A 239 7.51 -10.09 -8.92
N VAL A 240 7.91 -10.76 -7.83
CA VAL A 240 8.72 -11.97 -7.94
C VAL A 240 7.82 -13.09 -8.48
N GLU A 241 8.17 -13.68 -9.62
CA GLU A 241 7.48 -14.87 -10.11
C GLU A 241 7.63 -16.01 -9.09
N THR A 242 6.51 -16.47 -8.53
CA THR A 242 6.47 -17.80 -7.94
C THR A 242 6.50 -18.77 -9.09
N GLY A 243 7.63 -19.48 -9.25
CA GLY A 243 7.82 -20.46 -10.31
C GLY A 243 6.55 -21.27 -10.52
N ARG A 244 6.02 -21.19 -11.75
CA ARG A 244 4.96 -22.05 -12.24
C ARG A 244 5.47 -23.47 -12.04
N SER A 245 4.95 -24.19 -11.05
CA SER A 245 5.17 -25.64 -10.98
C SER A 245 4.41 -26.21 -12.18
N ASP A 246 5.07 -26.28 -13.32
CA ASP A 246 4.57 -27.07 -14.44
C ASP A 246 4.37 -28.48 -13.90
N GLY A 247 3.09 -28.90 -13.88
CA GLY A 247 2.63 -30.19 -13.40
C GLY A 247 3.04 -31.31 -14.36
N SER A 248 4.33 -31.45 -14.59
CA SER A 248 4.93 -32.53 -15.36
C SER A 248 6.28 -32.90 -14.76
N HIS A 249 6.24 -33.73 -13.72
CA HIS A 249 7.25 -34.76 -13.60
C HIS A 249 6.59 -36.12 -13.51
N GLU A 250 6.69 -36.76 -14.66
CA GLU A 250 6.55 -38.16 -15.00
C GLU A 250 6.75 -39.14 -13.84
N ALA A 251 5.89 -40.15 -13.84
CA ALA A 251 6.15 -41.44 -13.25
C ALA A 251 7.51 -41.98 -13.75
N GLY A 252 8.38 -42.38 -12.82
CA GLY A 252 9.71 -42.87 -13.16
C GLY A 252 10.40 -43.59 -12.00
N VAL A 253 10.05 -44.87 -11.86
CA VAL A 253 10.88 -45.99 -11.39
C VAL A 253 11.40 -45.95 -9.94
N GLN A 254 10.75 -46.82 -9.16
CA GLN A 254 11.23 -47.47 -7.96
C GLN A 254 12.38 -48.43 -8.32
N GLU A 255 13.52 -48.38 -7.64
CA GLU A 255 14.43 -49.54 -7.57
C GLU A 255 15.31 -49.54 -6.31
N ALA A 256 15.25 -50.70 -5.64
CA ALA A 256 16.02 -51.25 -4.50
C ALA A 256 16.00 -50.52 -3.15
#